data_AF-A0A8H2NUU6-F1
#
_entry.id   AF-A0A8H2NUU6-F1
#
_cell.length_a   1.000
_cell.length_b   1.000
_cell.length_c   1.000
_cell.angle_alpha   90.00
_cell.angle_beta   90.00
_cell.angle_gamma   90.00
#
_symmetry.space_group_name_H-M   'P 1'
#
loop_
_entity.id
_entity.type
_entity.pdbx_description
1 polymer ?
#
loop_
_entity_poly.entity_id
_entity_poly.type
_entity_poly.pdbx_seq_one_letter_code
_entity_poly.pdbx_strand_id
1 'polypeptide(L)' 'MLRPEVIAPATNLALTANANKDANALVSAEVQDNPNSYPSAQVIATLFTLQPQSHAVDRVRTRSWSNIKNGN' A
#
# COMPACT_ATOMS: atom_id res chain seq x y z
N MET A 1 -14.43 -2.88 9.85
CA MET A 1 -13.07 -3.24 9.43
C MET A 1 -12.05 -3.39 10.57
N LEU A 2 -12.29 -2.92 11.79
CA LEU A 2 -11.31 -3.05 12.88
C LEU A 2 -11.35 -4.38 13.65
N ARG A 3 -12.36 -5.22 13.43
CA ARG A 3 -12.43 -6.54 14.06
C ARG A 3 -11.50 -7.53 13.31
N PRO A 4 -10.60 -8.26 13.99
CA PRO A 4 -9.65 -9.18 13.35
C PRO A 4 -10.31 -10.20 12.42
N GLU A 5 -11.41 -10.80 12.86
CA GLU A 5 -12.17 -11.81 12.12
C GLU A 5 -12.88 -11.25 10.87
N VAL A 6 -12.98 -9.93 10.76
CA VAL A 6 -13.53 -9.24 9.58
C VAL A 6 -12.43 -8.85 8.59
N ILE A 7 -11.29 -8.35 9.07
CA ILE A 7 -10.23 -7.83 8.18
C ILE A 7 -9.36 -8.93 7.61
N ALA A 8 -9.13 -10.03 8.33
CA ALA A 8 -8.27 -11.12 7.85
C ALA A 8 -8.81 -11.80 6.57
N PRO A 9 -10.12 -12.14 6.44
CA PRO A 9 -10.65 -12.67 5.19
C PRO A 9 -10.51 -11.70 4.02
N ALA A 10 -10.70 -10.40 4.25
CA ALA A 10 -10.53 -9.37 3.24
C ALA A 10 -9.06 -9.25 2.79
N THR A 11 -8.11 -9.32 3.72
CA THR A 11 -6.67 -9.40 3.43
C THR A 11 -6.31 -10.63 2.62
N ASN A 12 -6.82 -11.81 2.99
CA ASN A 12 -6.55 -13.05 2.28
C ASN A 12 -7.08 -13.00 0.83
N LEU A 13 -8.24 -12.38 0.60
CA LEU A 13 -8.80 -12.22 -0.74
C LEU A 13 -8.07 -11.16 -1.58
N ALA A 14 -7.77 -10.01 -0.98
CA ALA A 14 -7.14 -8.89 -1.67
C ALA A 14 -5.62 -9.03 -1.82
N LEU A 15 -5.01 -10.01 -1.16
CA LEU A 15 -3.57 -10.28 -1.16
C LEU A 15 -2.73 -9.07 -0.75
N THR A 16 -3.27 -8.24 0.15
CA THR A 16 -2.62 -7.01 0.62
C THR A 16 -2.64 -6.90 2.14
N ALA A 17 -1.56 -6.38 2.71
CA ALA A 17 -1.42 -6.22 4.16
C ALA A 17 -2.46 -5.24 4.72
N ASN A 18 -2.87 -5.50 5.96
CA ASN A 18 -3.72 -4.61 6.72
C ASN A 18 -2.96 -4.05 7.94
N ALA A 19 -3.50 -2.98 8.54
CA ALA A 19 -2.87 -2.32 9.69
C ALA A 19 -3.34 -2.87 11.05
N ASN A 20 -4.11 -3.96 11.09
CA ASN A 20 -4.59 -4.56 12.34
C ASN A 20 -3.66 -5.67 12.80
N LYS A 21 -2.84 -5.36 13.82
CA LYS A 21 -1.87 -6.30 14.39
C LYS A 21 -2.52 -7.58 14.94
N ASP A 22 -3.71 -7.50 15.51
CA ASP A 22 -4.40 -8.65 16.09
C ASP A 22 -4.95 -9.60 15.01
N ALA A 23 -5.10 -9.12 13.77
CA ALA A 23 -5.51 -9.94 12.64
C ALA A 23 -4.39 -10.84 12.09
N ASN A 24 -3.13 -10.60 12.47
CA ASN A 24 -1.98 -11.35 11.94
C ASN A 24 -2.10 -12.87 12.18
N ALA A 25 -2.74 -13.30 13.27
CA ALA A 25 -2.94 -14.72 13.57
C ALA A 25 -4.01 -15.40 12.68
N LEU A 26 -4.81 -14.61 11.95
CA LEU A 26 -5.94 -15.07 11.13
C LEU A 26 -5.67 -14.93 9.61
N VAL A 27 -4.59 -14.25 9.24
CA VAL A 27 -4.13 -14.10 7.86
C VAL A 27 -3.46 -15.40 7.40
N SER A 28 -3.67 -15.80 6.14
CA SER A 28 -3.06 -17.02 5.60
C SER A 28 -1.55 -16.88 5.47
N ALA A 29 -0.81 -17.99 5.57
CA ALA A 29 0.64 -18.02 5.37
C ALA A 29 1.04 -17.48 3.97
N GLU A 30 0.23 -17.73 2.95
CA GLU A 30 0.43 -17.19 1.60
C GLU A 30 0.57 -15.65 1.59
N VAL A 31 -0.21 -14.95 2.42
CA VAL A 31 -0.14 -13.48 2.50
C VAL A 31 0.85 -13.04 3.57
N GLN A 32 0.87 -13.71 4.73
CA GLN A 32 1.72 -13.35 5.86
C GLN A 32 3.22 -13.51 5.56
N ASP A 33 3.59 -14.57 4.86
CA ASP A 33 5.00 -14.87 4.54
C ASP A 33 5.47 -14.21 3.24
N ASN A 34 4.59 -13.49 2.53
CA ASN A 34 4.95 -12.78 1.31
C ASN A 34 5.70 -11.48 1.63
N PRO A 35 7.00 -11.37 1.28
CA PRO A 35 7.80 -10.18 1.60
C PRO A 35 7.39 -8.92 0.81
N ASN A 36 6.57 -9.04 -0.23
CA ASN A 36 5.99 -7.88 -0.91
C ASN A 36 4.77 -7.32 -0.17
N SER A 37 4.08 -8.15 0.61
CA SER A 37 2.93 -7.74 1.45
C SER A 37 3.39 -7.33 2.85
N TYR A 38 4.23 -8.14 3.49
CA TYR A 38 4.88 -7.86 4.78
C TYR A 38 6.40 -7.72 4.59
N PRO A 39 6.87 -6.55 4.13
CA PRO A 39 8.29 -6.33 3.87
C PRO A 39 9.14 -6.35 5.15
N SER A 40 10.41 -6.71 4.99
CA SER A 40 11.38 -6.64 6.09
C SER A 40 11.66 -5.20 6.51
N ALA A 41 12.20 -5.02 7.70
CA ALA A 41 12.60 -3.70 8.19
C ALA A 41 13.63 -3.01 7.27
N GLN A 42 14.53 -3.78 6.66
CA GLN A 42 15.53 -3.26 5.71
C GLN A 42 14.86 -2.72 4.44
N VAL A 43 13.83 -3.41 3.92
CA VAL A 43 13.07 -2.92 2.77
C VAL A 43 12.28 -1.67 3.15
N ILE A 44 11.58 -1.68 4.28
CA ILE A 44 10.82 -0.53 4.79
C ILE A 44 11.70 0.71 4.91
N ALA A 45 12.95 0.57 5.36
CA ALA A 45 13.90 1.67 5.50
C ALA A 45 14.28 2.38 4.18
N THR A 46 14.04 1.74 3.03
CA THR A 46 14.28 2.33 1.70
C THR A 46 13.02 2.94 1.07
N LEU A 47 11.85 2.71 1.65
CA LEU A 47 10.59 3.26 1.17
C LEU A 47 10.43 4.73 1.61
N PHE A 48 9.62 5.49 0.87
CA PHE A 48 9.28 6.88 1.18
C PHE A 48 7.78 7.09 1.17
N THR A 49 7.29 7.97 2.05
CA THR A 49 5.90 8.42 2.05
C THR A 49 5.77 9.70 1.23
N LEU A 50 4.70 9.81 0.45
CA LEU A 50 4.41 11.03 -0.30
C LEU A 50 4.04 12.17 0.67
N GLN A 51 4.53 13.36 0.38
CA GLN A 51 4.18 14.58 1.10
C GLN A 51 3.13 15.38 0.32
N PRO A 52 2.18 16.04 1.01
CA PRO A 52 1.31 17.03 0.38
C PRO A 52 2.16 18.07 -0.36
N GLN A 53 1.75 18.43 -1.57
CA GLN A 53 2.44 19.42 -2.39
C GLN A 53 1.61 20.70 -2.49
N SER A 54 2.25 21.81 -2.85
CA SER A 54 1.50 23.02 -3.18
C SER A 54 0.64 22.81 -4.43
N HIS A 55 -0.46 23.55 -4.54
CA HIS A 55 -1.30 23.52 -5.74
C HIS A 55 -0.53 23.83 -7.03
N ALA A 56 0.53 24.63 -6.97
CA ALA A 56 1.35 24.92 -8.14
C ALA A 56 2.10 23.68 -8.64
N VAL A 57 2.70 22.91 -7.72
CA VAL A 57 3.40 21.65 -8.03
C VAL A 57 2.42 20.60 -8.54
N ASP A 58 1.27 20.45 -7.90
CA ASP A 58 0.23 19.49 -8.33
C ASP A 58 -0.27 19.76 -9.75
N ARG A 59 -0.45 21.04 -10.13
CA ARG A 59 -0.82 21.42 -11.50
C ARG A 59 0.22 21.03 -12.53
N VAL A 60 1.51 21.15 -12.20
CA VAL A 60 2.60 20.71 -13.08
C VAL A 60 2.56 19.18 -13.21
N ARG A 61 2.52 18.46 -12.08
CA ARG A 61 2.46 16.98 -12.06
C ARG A 61 1.32 16.44 -12.91
N THR A 62 0.11 16.98 -12.76
CA THR A 62 -1.08 16.52 -13.50
C THR A 62 -0.95 16.77 -15.00
N ARG A 63 -0.44 17.93 -15.42
CA ARG A 63 -0.23 18.23 -16.84
C ARG A 63 0.84 17.35 -17.46
N SER A 64 1.99 17.22 -16.81
CA SER A 64 3.05 16.31 -17.26
C SER A 64 2.54 14.89 -17.41
N TRP A 65 1.70 14.40 -16.49
CA TRP A 65 1.11 13.07 -16.60
C TRP A 65 0.12 12.93 -17.75
N SER A 66 -0.72 13.93 -18.00
CA SER A 66 -1.63 13.93 -19.17
C SER A 66 -0.86 13.87 -20.48
N ASN A 67 0.20 14.67 -20.60
CA ASN A 67 1.12 14.68 -21.74
C ASN A 67 1.76 13.30 -21.96
N ILE A 68 2.33 12.70 -20.91
CA ILE A 68 2.91 11.34 -20.96
C ILE A 68 1.86 10.32 -21.44
N LYS A 69 0.65 10.35 -20.89
CA LYS A 69 -0.41 9.40 -21.28
C LYS A 69 -0.91 9.60 -22.70
N ASN A 70 -0.91 10.84 -23.20
CA ASN A 70 -1.40 11.20 -24.52
C ASN A 70 -0.31 11.08 -25.61
N GLY A 71 0.95 10.92 -25.22
CA GLY A 71 2.08 10.82 -26.13
C GLY A 71 2.50 12.15 -26.76
N ASN A 72 2.24 13.29 -26.09
CA ASN A 72 2.55 14.63 -26.60
C ASN A 72 3.20 15.56 -25.56
#